data_AF-A0A7K4WMA3-F1
#
_entry.id   AF-A0A7K4WMA3-F1
#
_cell.length_a   1.000
_cell.length_b   1.000
_cell.length_c   1.000
_cell.angle_alpha   90.00
_cell.angle_beta   90.00
_cell.angle_gamma   90.00
#
_symmetry.space_group_name_H-M   'P 1'
#
loop_
_entity.id
_entity.type
_entity.pdbx_description
1 polymer ?
#
loop_
_entity_poly.entity_id
_entity_poly.type
_entity_poly.pdbx_seq_one_letter_code
_entity_poly.pdbx_strand_id
1 'polypeptide(L)'
;FREGAMCHIMSLLCMQIPKYPSENLLSESSVQPWLGCPQDRSRWLSMELQLERASPIGYVDIGNCGCAFLQIEVGRSSWLCDQLYLTLVPTITLMTPDDSKLGRNHCGVWMFKGGKD
;
A
#
# COMPACT_ATOMS: atom_id res chain seq x y z
N PHE A 1 9.90 -13.09 15.01
CA PHE A 1 9.66 -13.90 13.80
C PHE A 1 8.75 -13.09 12.89
N ARG A 2 9.30 -12.46 11.85
CA ARG A 2 8.53 -11.75 10.83
C ARG A 2 8.42 -12.71 9.64
N GLU A 3 7.44 -13.59 9.64
CA GLU A 3 6.97 -14.19 8.39
C GLU A 3 6.16 -13.10 7.69
N GLY A 4 6.75 -12.45 6.68
CA GLY A 4 5.99 -11.65 5.74
C GLY A 4 5.14 -12.59 4.89
N ALA A 5 3.90 -12.21 4.57
CA ALA A 5 3.10 -12.98 3.63
C ALA A 5 3.73 -12.88 2.24
N MET A 6 4.09 -14.00 1.62
CA MET A 6 4.49 -14.00 0.22
C MET A 6 3.30 -13.58 -0.65
N CYS A 7 3.57 -12.69 -1.59
CA CYS A 7 2.56 -12.14 -2.48
C CYS A 7 3.18 -11.74 -3.81
N HIS A 8 2.32 -11.50 -4.79
CA HIS A 8 2.69 -11.02 -6.11
C HIS A 8 1.73 -9.92 -6.56
N ILE A 9 2.21 -9.04 -7.42
CA ILE A 9 1.43 -7.92 -7.97
C ILE A 9 0.48 -8.46 -9.03
N MET A 10 -0.82 -8.19 -8.88
CA MET A 10 -1.84 -8.55 -9.88
C MET A 10 -2.17 -7.42 -10.83
N SER A 11 -2.30 -6.21 -10.30
CA SER A 11 -2.66 -5.06 -11.10
C SER A 11 -2.00 -3.79 -10.56
N LEU A 12 -1.74 -2.87 -11.49
CA LEU A 12 -1.24 -1.52 -11.24
C LEU A 12 -2.16 -0.56 -11.97
N LEU A 13 -2.65 0.45 -11.25
CA LEU A 13 -3.55 1.46 -11.81
C LEU A 13 -2.88 2.83 -11.97
N CYS A 14 -1.55 2.91 -11.81
CA CYS A 14 -0.79 4.16 -11.92
C CYS A 14 0.48 3.99 -12.75
N MET A 15 0.99 5.09 -13.30
CA MET A 15 2.34 5.11 -13.87
C MET A 15 3.38 5.22 -12.75
N GLN A 16 4.48 4.47 -12.86
CA GLN A 16 5.54 4.42 -11.85
C GLN A 16 6.89 4.89 -12.41
N ILE A 17 7.79 5.33 -11.52
CA ILE A 17 9.17 5.66 -11.89
C ILE A 17 9.92 4.34 -12.12
N PRO A 18 10.60 4.13 -13.28
CA PRO A 18 11.28 2.87 -13.57
C PRO A 18 12.32 2.44 -12.54
N LYS A 19 12.95 3.40 -11.84
CA LYS A 19 13.91 3.15 -10.76
C LYS A 19 13.24 2.71 -9.44
N TYR A 20 11.98 3.08 -9.23
CA TYR A 20 11.25 2.82 -7.99
C TYR A 20 9.89 2.13 -8.26
N PRO A 21 9.92 0.92 -8.85
CA PRO A 21 8.71 0.23 -9.24
C PRO A 21 8.03 -0.47 -8.05
N SER A 22 6.78 -0.88 -8.19
CA SER A 22 5.97 -1.56 -7.15
C SER A 22 6.59 -2.84 -6.61
N GLU A 23 7.39 -3.51 -7.45
CA GLU A 23 8.12 -4.74 -7.18
C GLU A 23 9.12 -4.58 -6.03
N ASN A 24 9.55 -3.34 -5.76
CA ASN A 24 10.38 -3.03 -4.60
C ASN A 24 9.70 -3.40 -3.27
N LEU A 25 8.36 -3.36 -3.21
CA LEU A 25 7.61 -3.74 -2.01
C LEU A 25 7.63 -5.25 -1.72
N LEU A 26 7.95 -6.06 -2.73
CA LEU A 26 8.08 -7.52 -2.61
C LEU A 26 9.52 -7.97 -2.28
N SER A 27 10.49 -7.05 -2.32
CA SER A 27 11.90 -7.39 -2.13
C SER A 27 12.23 -7.57 -0.66
N GLU A 28 12.66 -8.77 -0.28
CA GLU A 28 13.18 -9.04 1.07
C GLU A 28 14.62 -8.53 1.27
N SER A 29 15.33 -8.27 0.17
CA SER A 29 16.77 -7.99 0.17
C SER A 29 17.11 -6.51 0.38
N SER A 30 16.21 -5.60 0.04
CA SER A 30 16.43 -4.16 0.18
C SER A 30 15.12 -3.41 0.36
N VAL A 31 15.12 -2.45 1.28
CA VAL A 31 13.98 -1.56 1.50
C VAL A 31 14.09 -0.41 0.50
N GLN A 32 13.42 -0.55 -0.65
CA GLN A 32 13.30 0.49 -1.66
C GLN A 32 11.84 0.94 -1.77
N PRO A 33 11.58 2.24 -2.00
CA PRO A 33 10.21 2.73 -2.11
C PRO A 33 9.60 2.34 -3.46
N TRP A 34 8.28 2.37 -3.51
CA TRP A 34 7.50 2.45 -4.73
C TRP A 34 7.07 3.90 -4.95
N LEU A 35 7.40 4.48 -6.11
CA LEU A 35 7.12 5.88 -6.41
C LEU A 35 6.39 6.04 -7.76
N GLY A 36 5.39 6.93 -7.74
CA GLY A 36 4.58 7.28 -8.89
C GLY A 36 5.33 8.19 -9.86
N CYS A 37 5.01 8.06 -11.14
CA CYS A 37 5.59 8.90 -12.18
C CYS A 37 5.16 10.36 -11.98
N PRO A 38 6.08 11.34 -11.89
CA PRO A 38 5.72 12.76 -11.69
C PRO A 38 4.83 13.34 -12.80
N GLN A 39 4.86 12.74 -13.99
CA GLN A 39 4.02 13.11 -15.13
C GLN A 39 2.58 12.58 -15.00
N ASP A 40 2.33 11.60 -14.11
CA ASP A 40 1.00 11.07 -13.83
C ASP A 40 0.20 12.08 -13.01
N ARG A 41 -0.89 12.57 -13.61
CA ARG A 41 -1.78 13.58 -12.99
C ARG A 41 -2.90 12.96 -12.17
N SER A 42 -2.93 11.62 -12.03
CA SER A 42 -3.96 10.91 -11.29
C SER A 42 -3.97 11.29 -9.81
N ARG A 43 -2.81 11.67 -9.24
CA ARG A 43 -2.63 12.05 -7.82
C ARG A 43 -2.93 10.94 -6.81
N TRP A 44 -3.09 9.71 -7.27
CA TRP A 44 -3.18 8.51 -6.44
C TRP A 44 -2.36 7.39 -7.08
N LEU A 45 -1.92 6.46 -6.24
CA LEU A 45 -1.29 5.22 -6.65
C LEU A 45 -2.11 4.09 -6.04
N SER A 46 -2.38 3.05 -6.82
CA SER A 46 -2.99 1.84 -6.31
C SER A 46 -2.38 0.61 -6.96
N MET A 47 -2.28 -0.44 -6.16
CA MET A 47 -1.81 -1.75 -6.55
C MET A 47 -2.62 -2.81 -5.84
N GLU A 48 -2.79 -3.95 -6.50
CA GLU A 48 -3.41 -5.12 -5.92
C GLU A 48 -2.34 -6.18 -5.66
N LEU A 49 -2.26 -6.62 -4.40
CA LEU A 49 -1.36 -7.69 -3.96
C LEU A 49 -2.15 -8.96 -3.70
N GLN A 50 -1.83 -10.02 -4.46
CA GLN A 50 -2.38 -11.34 -4.21
C GLN A 50 -1.45 -12.10 -3.28
N LEU A 51 -1.95 -12.39 -2.07
CA LEU A 51 -1.29 -13.29 -1.13
C LEU A 51 -1.31 -14.73 -1.69
N GLU A 52 -0.24 -15.48 -1.49
CA GLU A 52 -0.15 -16.89 -1.90
C GLU A 52 -1.24 -17.76 -1.26
N ARG A 53 -1.64 -17.42 -0.02
CA ARG A 53 -2.72 -18.11 0.68
C ARG A 53 -3.64 -17.11 1.37
N ALA A 54 -4.94 -17.38 1.32
CA ALA A 54 -5.91 -16.71 2.16
C ALA A 54 -5.55 -16.92 3.65
N SER A 55 -5.39 -15.81 4.37
CA SER A 55 -5.03 -15.82 5.79
C SER A 55 -5.68 -14.61 6.49
N PRO A 56 -5.97 -14.71 7.80
CA PRO A 56 -6.38 -13.56 8.57
C PRO A 56 -5.23 -12.56 8.69
N ILE A 57 -5.50 -11.28 8.45
CA ILE A 57 -4.51 -10.21 8.60
C ILE A 57 -4.58 -9.72 10.05
N GLY A 58 -3.52 -9.99 10.83
CA GLY A 58 -3.44 -9.53 12.22
C GLY A 58 -2.93 -8.10 12.36
N TYR A 59 -2.00 -7.69 11.50
CA TYR A 59 -1.43 -6.36 11.46
C TYR A 59 -0.86 -6.06 10.07
N VAL A 60 -0.75 -4.77 9.75
CA VAL A 60 -0.10 -4.25 8.54
C VAL A 60 0.84 -3.12 8.94
N ASP A 61 2.12 -3.26 8.63
CA ASP A 61 3.12 -2.20 8.76
C ASP A 61 3.28 -1.50 7.42
N ILE A 62 3.09 -0.17 7.38
CA ILE A 62 3.25 0.63 6.16
C ILE A 62 4.28 1.73 6.37
N GLY A 63 5.34 1.71 5.56
CA GLY A 63 6.28 2.82 5.43
C GLY A 63 5.79 3.84 4.41
N ASN A 64 5.60 5.08 4.83
CA ASN A 64 5.27 6.18 3.95
C ASN A 64 6.53 6.69 3.22
N CYS A 65 6.39 7.12 1.98
CA CYS A 65 7.41 7.83 1.22
C CYS A 65 6.77 8.98 0.43
N GLY A 66 6.11 9.90 1.16
CA GLY A 66 5.50 11.11 0.59
C GLY A 66 4.01 11.02 0.22
N CYS A 67 3.30 9.96 0.59
CA CYS A 67 1.85 9.88 0.43
C CYS A 67 1.15 10.71 1.53
N ALA A 68 0.18 11.53 1.13
CA ALA A 68 -0.63 12.31 2.07
C ALA A 68 -1.77 11.49 2.69
N PHE A 69 -2.32 10.53 1.94
CA PHE A 69 -3.42 9.67 2.35
C PHE A 69 -3.10 8.21 2.07
N LEU A 70 -3.71 7.32 2.86
CA LEU A 70 -3.62 5.87 2.69
C LEU A 70 -4.98 5.24 2.97
N GLN A 71 -5.34 4.25 2.15
CA GLN A 71 -6.47 3.34 2.37
C GLN A 71 -5.99 1.92 2.06
N ILE A 72 -6.47 0.95 2.83
CA ILE A 72 -6.19 -0.48 2.58
C ILE A 72 -7.52 -1.22 2.55
N GLU A 73 -7.73 -1.94 1.46
CA GLU A 73 -8.89 -2.79 1.27
C GLU A 73 -8.44 -4.24 1.03
N VAL A 74 -9.30 -5.18 1.40
CA VAL A 74 -9.00 -6.62 1.37
C VAL A 74 -10.17 -7.39 0.79
N GLY A 75 -9.83 -8.43 0.04
CA GLY A 75 -10.81 -9.26 -0.64
C GLY A 75 -10.33 -10.69 -0.71
N ARG A 76 -11.21 -11.57 -1.19
CA ARG A 76 -10.83 -12.94 -1.52
C ARG A 76 -10.96 -13.10 -3.02
N SER A 77 -9.92 -13.60 -3.67
CA SER A 77 -9.95 -13.95 -5.10
C SER A 77 -11.01 -14.99 -5.44
N SER A 78 -11.50 -15.75 -4.45
CA SER A 78 -12.62 -16.69 -4.58
C SER A 78 -14.01 -16.05 -4.47
N TRP A 79 -14.11 -14.74 -4.22
CA TRP A 79 -15.39 -14.06 -4.21
C TRP A 79 -15.99 -13.99 -5.62
N LEU A 80 -17.30 -13.78 -5.68
CA LEU A 80 -17.99 -13.50 -6.93
C LEU A 80 -17.43 -12.21 -7.54
N CYS A 81 -17.43 -12.12 -8.88
CA CYS A 81 -16.84 -11.03 -9.64
C CYS A 81 -17.32 -9.62 -9.21
N ASP A 82 -18.54 -9.52 -8.65
CA ASP A 82 -19.16 -8.25 -8.26
C ASP A 82 -19.01 -7.91 -6.77
N GLN A 83 -18.31 -8.76 -6.00
CA GLN A 83 -18.09 -8.49 -4.58
C GLN A 83 -17.00 -7.42 -4.40
N LEU A 84 -17.38 -6.31 -3.79
CA LEU A 84 -16.46 -5.22 -3.47
C LEU A 84 -15.43 -5.64 -2.40
N TYR A 85 -14.23 -5.07 -2.50
CA TYR A 85 -13.24 -5.12 -1.45
C TYR A 85 -13.80 -4.55 -0.13
N LEU A 86 -13.37 -5.13 1.00
CA LEU A 86 -13.72 -4.66 2.32
C LEU A 86 -12.62 -3.75 2.85
N THR A 87 -12.98 -2.62 3.44
CA THR A 87 -12.03 -1.71 4.05
C THR A 87 -11.37 -2.36 5.28
N LEU A 88 -10.05 -2.55 5.22
CA LEU A 88 -9.23 -2.97 6.37
C LEU A 88 -8.73 -1.75 7.16
N VAL A 89 -8.26 -0.74 6.43
CA VAL A 89 -7.84 0.55 6.99
C VAL A 89 -8.61 1.64 6.22
N PRO A 90 -9.49 2.42 6.90
CA PRO A 90 -10.19 3.51 6.23
C PRO A 90 -9.20 4.56 5.73
N THR A 91 -9.65 5.47 4.86
CA THR A 91 -8.80 6.58 4.44
C THR A 91 -8.31 7.36 5.66
N ILE A 92 -7.00 7.34 5.87
CA ILE A 92 -6.32 8.09 6.92
C ILE A 92 -5.39 9.15 6.32
N THR A 93 -5.13 10.20 7.08
CA THR A 93 -4.17 11.24 6.73
C THR A 93 -2.81 10.91 7.31
N LEU A 94 -1.80 10.76 6.46
CA LEU A 94 -0.40 10.52 6.85
C LEU A 94 0.42 11.81 6.88
N MET A 95 0.02 12.82 6.10
CA MET A 95 0.67 14.13 6.04
C MET A 95 -0.38 15.24 6.07
N THR A 96 -0.13 16.29 6.83
CA THR A 96 -0.94 17.51 6.73
C THR A 96 -0.70 18.21 5.38
N PRO A 97 -1.59 19.12 4.94
CA PRO A 97 -1.33 19.92 3.74
C PRO A 97 -0.02 20.71 3.80
N ASP A 98 0.37 21.19 4.98
CA ASP A 98 1.63 21.91 5.16
C ASP A 98 2.84 20.98 5.09
N ASP A 99 2.74 19.79 5.69
CA ASP A 99 3.78 18.76 5.56
C ASP A 99 4.00 18.37 4.10
N SER A 100 2.92 18.19 3.34
CA SER A 100 2.97 17.85 1.91
C SER A 100 3.61 18.96 1.08
N LYS A 101 3.22 20.22 1.29
CA LYS A 101 3.79 21.38 0.57
C LYS A 101 5.27 21.62 0.90
N LEU A 102 5.65 21.42 2.15
CA LEU A 102 7.00 21.69 2.64
C LEU A 102 7.92 20.46 2.61
N GLY A 103 7.41 19.29 2.18
CA GLY A 103 8.17 18.04 2.13
C GLY A 103 8.59 17.52 3.51
N ARG A 104 7.82 17.78 4.57
CA ARG A 104 8.13 17.37 5.94
C ARG A 104 7.41 16.08 6.31
N ASN A 105 7.93 15.33 7.26
CA ASN A 105 7.31 14.11 7.79
C ASN A 105 6.90 13.09 6.70
N HIS A 106 7.68 12.99 5.63
CA HIS A 106 7.32 12.18 4.46
C HIS A 106 7.75 10.70 4.57
N CYS A 107 8.47 10.31 5.63
CA CYS A 107 9.05 8.96 5.82
C CYS A 107 8.55 8.22 7.08
N GLY A 108 7.33 8.48 7.55
CA GLY A 108 6.77 7.83 8.76
C GLY A 108 6.37 6.37 8.52
N VAL A 109 6.45 5.53 9.56
CA VAL A 109 5.93 4.15 9.57
C VAL A 109 4.70 4.06 10.46
N TRP A 110 3.66 3.40 9.98
CA TRP A 110 2.40 3.22 10.69
C TRP A 110 2.05 1.74 10.78
N MET A 111 1.63 1.29 11.96
CA MET A 111 1.15 -0.06 12.21
C MET A 111 -0.37 -0.03 12.35
N PHE A 112 -1.07 -0.80 11.54
CA PHE A 112 -2.51 -0.99 11.62
C PHE A 112 -2.80 -2.39 12.14
N LYS A 113 -3.61 -2.50 13.20
CA LYS A 113 -4.09 -3.79 13.67
C LYS A 113 -5.29 -4.21 12.82
N GLY A 114 -5.27 -5.44 12.32
CA GLY A 114 -6.41 -6.01 11.61
C GLY A 114 -7.62 -6.12 12.53
N GLY A 115 -8.79 -5.79 12.00
CA GLY A 115 -10.03 -5.65 12.76
C GLY A 115 -10.36 -6.87 13.62
N LYS A 116 -10.38 -6.65 14.94
CA LYS A 116 -11.09 -7.43 15.95
C LYS A 116 -11.34 -6.50 17.13
N ASP A 117 -12.58 -6.02 17.21
CA ASP A 117 -13.23 -5.92 18.52
C ASP A 117 -13.69 -7.33 18.91
#